data_AF-A0A973R0B1-F1
#
_entry.id   AF-A0A973R0B1-F1
#
_cell.length_a   1.000
_cell.length_b   1.000
_cell.length_c   1.000
_cell.angle_alpha   90.00
_cell.angle_beta   90.00
_cell.angle_gamma   90.00
#
_symmetry.space_group_name_H-M   'P 1'
#
loop_
_entity.id
_entity.type
_entity.pdbx_description
1 polymer ?
#
loop_
_entity_poly.entity_id
_entity_poly.type
_entity_poly.pdbx_seq_one_letter_code
_entity_poly.pdbx_strand_id
1 'polypeptide(L)'
;VPPYTKQIQLLLTPNDEEDLLAAVRRRFPEIRVLQGNGWTADGAPPVRAGVAECGQVALLWDPEINPDLPVAVSTTGRVDGPQIGPVVQWIRSRGFETGSLDAGRWAASVDPDKAPRMHTAVSGLWRIAKQVLTNDLILARSHGPDPAQWKAERGFWAGPEAVSLARAGKLTLRSGMLMLMPRP
;
A
#
# COMPACT_ATOMS: atom_id res chain seq x y z
N VAL A 1 4.43 -11.75 -23.30
CA VAL A 1 5.16 -10.78 -22.46
C VAL A 1 4.79 -11.06 -21.01
N PRO A 2 5.75 -11.17 -20.07
CA PRO A 2 5.42 -11.36 -18.65
C PRO A 2 4.66 -10.14 -18.11
N PRO A 3 3.73 -10.34 -17.15
CA PRO A 3 2.93 -9.23 -16.63
C PRO A 3 3.83 -8.19 -15.95
N TYR A 4 3.52 -6.92 -16.15
CA TYR A 4 4.21 -5.81 -15.52
C TYR A 4 3.86 -5.78 -14.02
N THR A 5 4.82 -6.19 -13.19
CA THR A 5 4.68 -6.17 -11.73
C THR A 5 5.26 -4.88 -11.15
N LYS A 6 4.48 -4.19 -10.33
CA LYS A 6 4.86 -2.95 -9.67
C LYS A 6 4.62 -3.05 -8.18
N GLN A 7 5.61 -2.65 -7.40
CA GLN A 7 5.50 -2.58 -5.93
C GLN A 7 6.14 -1.30 -5.38
N ILE A 8 5.60 -0.81 -4.27
CA ILE A 8 6.21 0.23 -3.42
C ILE A 8 6.07 -0.16 -1.96
N GLN A 9 7.11 0.10 -1.18
CA GLN A 9 7.09 -0.07 0.27
C GLN A 9 6.52 1.20 0.91
N LEU A 10 5.60 1.03 1.85
CA LEU A 10 4.81 2.10 2.45
C LEU A 10 5.02 2.15 3.96
N LEU A 11 5.22 3.34 4.51
CA LEU A 11 5.32 3.61 5.94
C LEU A 11 4.23 4.62 6.29
N LEU A 12 3.04 4.11 6.60
CA LEU A 12 1.84 4.92 6.83
C LEU A 12 1.29 4.68 8.23
N THR A 13 1.04 5.74 8.97
CA THR A 13 0.17 5.69 10.15
C THR A 13 -1.28 5.44 9.74
N PRO A 14 -2.20 5.13 10.67
CA PRO A 14 -3.62 5.08 10.36
C PRO A 14 -4.17 6.35 9.69
N ASN A 15 -3.72 7.55 10.10
CA ASN A 15 -4.16 8.80 9.48
C ASN A 15 -3.57 8.95 8.06
N ASP A 16 -2.30 8.58 7.86
CA ASP A 16 -1.69 8.58 6.52
C ASP A 16 -2.41 7.61 5.55
N GLU A 17 -2.88 6.46 6.05
CA GLU A 17 -3.68 5.51 5.27
C GLU A 17 -5.02 6.12 4.84
N GLU A 18 -5.70 6.84 5.74
CA GLU A 18 -6.95 7.54 5.46
C GLU A 18 -6.75 8.67 4.45
N ASP A 19 -5.71 9.49 4.62
CA ASP A 19 -5.38 10.58 3.71
C ASP A 19 -5.04 10.07 2.30
N LEU A 20 -4.26 8.99 2.22
CA LEU A 20 -3.95 8.34 0.94
C LEU A 20 -5.22 7.78 0.29
N LEU A 21 -6.10 7.12 1.04
CA LEU A 21 -7.36 6.61 0.53
C LEU A 21 -8.29 7.74 0.07
N ALA A 22 -8.35 8.85 0.81
CA ALA A 22 -9.13 10.03 0.45
C ALA A 22 -8.61 10.66 -0.85
N ALA A 23 -7.28 10.73 -1.03
CA ALA A 23 -6.67 11.17 -2.28
C ALA A 23 -6.99 10.23 -3.45
N VAL A 24 -6.97 8.91 -3.21
CA VAL A 24 -7.39 7.89 -4.19
C VAL A 24 -8.84 8.11 -4.61
N ARG A 25 -9.78 8.19 -3.65
CA ARG A 25 -11.21 8.35 -3.93
C ARG A 25 -11.56 9.64 -4.65
N ARG A 26 -10.83 10.72 -4.38
CA ARG A 26 -11.01 12.00 -5.10
C ARG A 26 -10.74 11.87 -6.59
N ARG A 27 -9.77 11.01 -6.97
CA ARG A 27 -9.39 10.81 -8.37
C ARG A 27 -10.12 9.63 -9.02
N PHE A 28 -10.41 8.61 -8.23
CA PHE A 28 -11.03 7.34 -8.63
C PHE A 28 -12.20 7.05 -7.68
N PRO A 29 -13.34 7.73 -7.82
CA PRO A 29 -14.48 7.59 -6.92
C PRO A 29 -15.08 6.19 -6.94
N GLU A 30 -14.88 5.43 -8.02
CA GLU A 30 -15.35 4.05 -8.14
C GLU A 30 -14.50 3.03 -7.40
N ILE A 31 -13.28 3.38 -6.98
CA ILE A 31 -12.46 2.45 -6.22
C ILE A 31 -13.11 2.12 -4.88
N ARG A 32 -13.34 0.83 -4.67
CA ARG A 32 -13.80 0.23 -3.42
C ARG A 32 -12.63 -0.41 -2.70
N VAL A 33 -12.74 -0.46 -1.37
CA VAL A 33 -11.80 -1.18 -0.52
C VAL A 33 -12.42 -2.52 -0.17
N LEU A 34 -11.70 -3.61 -0.40
CA LEU A 34 -12.11 -4.95 -0.01
C LEU A 34 -11.21 -5.46 1.10
N GLN A 35 -11.80 -6.25 2.01
CA GLN A 35 -11.01 -7.04 2.94
C GLN A 35 -10.30 -8.18 2.18
N GLY A 36 -9.00 -8.34 2.39
CA GLY A 36 -8.20 -9.34 1.69
C GLY A 36 -8.48 -10.79 2.12
N ASN A 37 -9.13 -10.99 3.27
CA ASN A 37 -9.50 -12.29 3.82
C ASN A 37 -10.99 -12.33 4.22
N GLY A 38 -11.48 -13.51 4.59
CA GLY A 38 -12.87 -13.68 5.07
C GLY A 38 -13.92 -13.60 3.96
N TRP A 39 -13.56 -13.96 2.73
CA TRP A 39 -14.51 -14.07 1.62
C TRP A 39 -15.45 -15.24 1.88
N THR A 40 -16.74 -15.01 1.63
CA THR A 40 -17.82 -15.96 1.85
C THR A 40 -18.18 -16.69 0.55
N ALA A 41 -18.77 -17.88 0.68
CA ALA A 41 -19.14 -18.73 -0.46
C ALA A 41 -20.26 -18.15 -1.34
N ASP A 42 -20.98 -17.14 -0.85
CA ASP A 42 -21.96 -16.37 -1.63
C ASP A 42 -21.31 -15.47 -2.70
N GLY A 43 -19.97 -15.34 -2.69
CA GLY A 43 -19.19 -14.66 -3.71
C GLY A 43 -19.26 -13.14 -3.64
N ALA A 44 -19.98 -12.56 -2.67
CA ALA A 44 -20.06 -11.12 -2.50
C ALA A 44 -18.71 -10.57 -2.02
N PRO A 45 -18.09 -9.59 -2.72
CA PRO A 45 -16.86 -8.99 -2.27
C PRO A 45 -17.04 -8.33 -0.89
N PRO A 46 -16.17 -8.59 0.10
CA PRO A 46 -16.27 -8.01 1.44
C PRO A 46 -15.83 -6.54 1.40
N VAL A 47 -16.70 -5.66 0.87
CA VAL A 47 -16.46 -4.22 0.77
C VAL A 47 -16.39 -3.59 2.17
N ARG A 48 -15.47 -2.65 2.33
CA ARG A 48 -15.22 -1.88 3.56
C ARG A 48 -15.23 -0.39 3.28
N ALA A 49 -15.57 0.40 4.30
CA ALA A 49 -15.57 1.85 4.17
C ALA A 49 -14.14 2.42 4.17
N GLY A 50 -13.16 1.70 4.74
CA GLY A 50 -11.77 2.11 4.76
C GLY A 50 -10.78 0.96 4.94
N VAL A 51 -9.50 1.28 4.77
CA VAL A 51 -8.39 0.34 4.92
C VAL A 51 -8.25 -0.12 6.38
N ALA A 52 -8.60 0.74 7.34
CA ALA A 52 -8.59 0.42 8.77
C ALA A 52 -9.46 -0.80 9.14
N GLU A 53 -10.55 -1.04 8.40
CA GLU A 53 -11.48 -2.15 8.63
C GLU A 53 -11.02 -3.49 8.03
N CYS A 54 -9.95 -3.50 7.22
CA CYS A 54 -9.55 -4.67 6.43
C CYS A 54 -8.56 -5.60 7.16
N GLY A 55 -8.33 -5.41 8.47
CA GLY A 55 -7.27 -6.10 9.18
C GLY A 55 -5.90 -5.71 8.61
N GLN A 56 -5.09 -6.68 8.20
CA GLN A 56 -3.74 -6.43 7.66
C GLN A 56 -3.71 -6.17 6.15
N VAL A 57 -4.62 -6.78 5.39
CA VAL A 57 -4.58 -6.77 3.92
C VAL A 57 -5.88 -6.19 3.40
N ALA A 58 -5.77 -5.04 2.75
CA ALA A 58 -6.83 -4.45 1.96
C ALA A 58 -6.56 -4.67 0.47
N LEU A 59 -7.61 -4.67 -0.35
CA LEU A 59 -7.52 -4.67 -1.80
C LEU A 59 -8.24 -3.44 -2.33
N LEU A 60 -7.60 -2.70 -3.24
CA LEU A 60 -8.26 -1.64 -3.99
C LEU A 60 -8.80 -2.23 -5.29
N TRP A 61 -10.10 -2.09 -5.47
CA TRP A 61 -10.85 -2.70 -6.58
C TRP A 61 -11.67 -1.64 -7.30
N ASP A 62 -11.59 -1.63 -8.63
CA ASP A 62 -12.44 -0.81 -9.49
C ASP A 62 -13.49 -1.72 -10.17
N PRO A 63 -14.78 -1.65 -9.75
CA PRO A 63 -15.84 -2.49 -10.30
C PRO A 63 -16.16 -2.16 -11.76
N GLU A 64 -15.82 -0.98 -12.26
CA GLU A 64 -16.05 -0.63 -13.68
C GLU A 64 -14.99 -1.24 -14.61
N ILE A 65 -13.84 -1.61 -14.06
CA ILE A 65 -12.75 -2.27 -14.80
C ILE A 65 -12.88 -3.78 -14.69
N ASN A 66 -13.14 -4.30 -13.48
CA ASN A 66 -13.28 -5.73 -13.22
C ASN A 66 -14.59 -5.97 -12.44
N PRO A 67 -15.76 -6.02 -13.10
CA PRO A 67 -17.04 -6.21 -12.41
C PRO A 67 -17.11 -7.55 -11.66
N ASP A 68 -16.48 -8.58 -12.23
CA ASP A 68 -16.38 -9.91 -11.64
C ASP A 68 -14.96 -10.16 -11.15
N LEU A 69 -14.82 -10.48 -9.87
CA LEU A 69 -13.53 -10.81 -9.28
C LEU A 69 -13.30 -12.33 -9.30
N PRO A 70 -12.17 -12.80 -9.85
CA PRO A 70 -11.84 -14.21 -9.80
C PRO A 70 -11.58 -14.61 -8.35
N VAL A 71 -12.39 -15.52 -7.82
CA VAL A 71 -12.22 -16.10 -6.49
C VAL A 71 -11.96 -17.59 -6.62
N ALA A 72 -11.14 -18.14 -5.72
CA ALA A 72 -10.89 -19.57 -5.64
C ALA A 72 -11.57 -20.12 -4.39
N VAL A 73 -12.37 -21.18 -4.55
CA VAL A 73 -12.97 -21.90 -3.41
C VAL A 73 -12.10 -23.10 -3.10
N SER A 74 -11.53 -23.14 -1.90
CA SER A 74 -10.75 -24.28 -1.42
C SER A 74 -11.65 -25.51 -1.22
N THR A 75 -11.04 -26.69 -1.11
CA THR A 75 -11.73 -27.93 -0.74
C THR A 75 -12.38 -27.89 0.64
N THR A 76 -12.00 -26.93 1.49
CA THR A 76 -12.59 -26.70 2.83
C THR A 76 -13.72 -25.66 2.81
N GLY A 77 -14.12 -25.18 1.62
CA GLY A 77 -15.17 -24.17 1.47
C GLY A 77 -14.71 -22.74 1.78
N ARG A 78 -13.41 -22.53 2.02
CA ARG A 78 -12.84 -21.20 2.21
C ARG A 78 -12.69 -20.53 0.85
N VAL A 79 -13.14 -19.29 0.74
CA VAL A 79 -12.92 -18.49 -0.46
C VAL A 79 -11.64 -17.68 -0.28
N ASP A 80 -10.69 -17.88 -1.19
CA ASP A 80 -9.54 -17.01 -1.33
C ASP A 80 -9.91 -15.89 -2.31
N GLY A 81 -9.73 -14.65 -1.84
CA GLY A 81 -9.98 -13.46 -2.64
C GLY A 81 -9.09 -13.39 -3.89
N PRO A 82 -9.33 -12.40 -4.76
CA PRO A 82 -8.61 -12.29 -6.01
C PRO A 82 -7.11 -12.14 -5.77
N GLN A 83 -6.32 -12.84 -6.59
CA GLN A 83 -4.89 -12.62 -6.67
C GLN A 83 -4.58 -11.23 -7.26
N ILE A 84 -3.33 -10.80 -7.14
CA ILE A 84 -2.88 -9.53 -7.71
C ILE A 84 -3.14 -9.54 -9.23
N GLY A 85 -3.76 -8.48 -9.75
CA GLY A 85 -4.18 -8.39 -11.15
C GLY A 85 -5.41 -7.53 -11.35
N PRO A 86 -6.61 -8.07 -11.06
CA PRO A 86 -7.86 -7.32 -11.05
C PRO A 86 -7.98 -6.31 -9.90
N VAL A 87 -7.04 -6.37 -8.94
CA VAL A 87 -6.96 -5.51 -7.76
C VAL A 87 -5.54 -5.02 -7.50
N VAL A 88 -5.41 -3.93 -6.75
CA VAL A 88 -4.14 -3.54 -6.11
C VAL A 88 -4.15 -4.03 -4.67
N GLN A 89 -3.17 -4.85 -4.30
CA GLN A 89 -3.02 -5.31 -2.93
C GLN A 89 -2.36 -4.21 -2.08
N TRP A 90 -2.96 -3.92 -0.93
CA TRP A 90 -2.42 -3.05 0.10
C TRP A 90 -2.19 -3.85 1.39
N ILE A 91 -0.94 -4.19 1.65
CA ILE A 91 -0.49 -4.68 2.95
C ILE A 91 -0.23 -3.45 3.83
N ARG A 92 -0.95 -3.32 4.92
CA ARG A 92 -0.84 -2.19 5.84
C ARG A 92 0.48 -2.21 6.61
N SER A 93 0.95 -1.02 6.98
CA SER A 93 2.05 -0.87 7.94
C SER A 93 1.61 -1.37 9.32
N ARG A 94 2.56 -1.81 10.16
CA ARG A 94 2.27 -2.37 11.50
C ARG A 94 3.13 -1.80 12.61
N GLY A 95 2.68 -1.97 13.85
CA GLY A 95 3.46 -1.67 15.05
C GLY A 95 3.38 -0.21 15.49
N PHE A 96 2.51 0.60 14.88
CA PHE A 96 2.30 2.00 15.23
C PHE A 96 2.04 2.17 16.73
N GLU A 97 1.20 1.31 17.30
CA GLU A 97 0.86 1.24 18.71
C GLU A 97 2.04 0.92 19.65
N THR A 98 3.10 0.32 19.09
CA THR A 98 4.34 -0.02 19.82
C THR A 98 5.46 1.02 19.63
N GLY A 99 5.18 2.12 18.91
CA GLY A 99 6.18 3.14 18.59
C GLY A 99 7.14 2.75 17.46
N SER A 100 6.86 1.67 16.72
CA SER A 100 7.67 1.24 15.58
C SER A 100 6.79 0.87 14.38
N LEU A 101 6.96 1.58 13.27
CA LEU A 101 6.22 1.37 12.05
C LEU A 101 7.01 0.49 11.06
N ASP A 102 6.58 -0.76 10.89
CA ASP A 102 7.05 -1.65 9.84
C ASP A 102 6.42 -1.31 8.49
N ALA A 103 7.23 -1.37 7.45
CA ALA A 103 6.79 -1.13 6.09
C ALA A 103 5.68 -2.12 5.66
N GLY A 104 4.58 -1.54 5.19
CA GLY A 104 3.58 -2.19 4.37
C GLY A 104 3.96 -2.13 2.89
N ARG A 105 3.02 -2.51 2.02
CA ARG A 105 3.28 -2.59 0.57
C ARG A 105 2.03 -2.35 -0.26
N TRP A 106 2.16 -1.57 -1.33
CA TRP A 106 1.29 -1.69 -2.49
C TRP A 106 1.91 -2.59 -3.54
N ALA A 107 1.10 -3.51 -4.09
CA ALA A 107 1.52 -4.40 -5.17
C ALA A 107 0.40 -4.56 -6.22
N ALA A 108 0.79 -4.47 -7.49
CA ALA A 108 -0.08 -4.68 -8.65
C ALA A 108 0.71 -5.46 -9.72
N SER A 109 0.00 -6.26 -10.52
CA SER A 109 0.58 -7.05 -11.61
C SER A 109 -0.39 -6.98 -12.78
N VAL A 110 -0.05 -6.27 -13.84
CA VAL A 110 -0.98 -6.01 -14.94
C VAL A 110 -0.27 -6.23 -16.27
N ASP A 111 -0.93 -6.93 -17.19
CA ASP A 111 -0.48 -6.99 -18.57
C ASP A 111 -1.10 -5.79 -19.33
N PRO A 112 -0.31 -4.77 -19.72
CA PRO A 112 -0.84 -3.55 -20.31
C PRO A 112 -1.53 -3.81 -21.66
N ASP A 113 -1.14 -4.86 -22.39
CA ASP A 113 -1.73 -5.21 -23.67
C ASP A 113 -3.10 -5.87 -23.49
N LYS A 114 -3.29 -6.61 -22.40
CA LYS A 114 -4.56 -7.30 -22.09
C LYS A 114 -5.52 -6.46 -21.24
N ALA A 115 -5.01 -5.56 -20.41
CA ALA A 115 -5.79 -4.79 -19.46
C ALA A 115 -5.36 -3.30 -19.40
N PRO A 116 -5.48 -2.54 -20.50
CA PRO A 116 -4.99 -1.16 -20.59
C PRO A 116 -5.69 -0.21 -19.60
N ARG A 117 -6.98 -0.43 -19.32
CA ARG A 117 -7.73 0.35 -18.31
C ARG A 117 -7.17 0.12 -16.91
N MET A 118 -6.91 -1.14 -16.53
CA MET A 118 -6.31 -1.47 -15.24
C MET A 118 -4.88 -0.91 -15.13
N HIS A 119 -4.08 -1.00 -16.19
CA HIS A 119 -2.74 -0.40 -16.21
C HIS A 119 -2.79 1.13 -15.99
N THR A 120 -3.76 1.80 -16.61
CA THR A 120 -4.01 3.23 -16.40
C THR A 120 -4.39 3.56 -14.96
N ALA A 121 -5.31 2.78 -14.37
CA ALA A 121 -5.72 2.95 -12.98
C ALA A 121 -4.56 2.74 -12.00
N VAL A 122 -3.81 1.63 -12.14
CA VAL A 122 -2.60 1.33 -11.35
C VAL A 122 -1.56 2.44 -11.48
N SER A 123 -1.31 2.94 -12.68
CA SER A 123 -0.40 4.07 -12.90
C SER A 123 -0.89 5.34 -12.20
N GLY A 124 -2.20 5.57 -12.20
CA GLY A 124 -2.85 6.65 -11.47
C GLY A 124 -2.67 6.55 -9.96
N LEU A 125 -2.93 5.38 -9.37
CA LEU A 125 -2.74 5.11 -7.95
C LEU A 125 -1.30 5.40 -7.52
N TRP A 126 -0.31 4.91 -8.27
CA TRP A 126 1.09 5.22 -7.97
C TRP A 126 1.42 6.69 -8.07
N ARG A 127 0.81 7.43 -9.01
CA ARG A 127 1.02 8.87 -9.10
C ARG A 127 0.47 9.58 -7.88
N ILE A 128 -0.70 9.18 -7.39
CA ILE A 128 -1.30 9.71 -6.16
C ILE A 128 -0.37 9.44 -4.97
N ALA A 129 0.08 8.20 -4.79
CA ALA A 129 1.03 7.86 -3.72
C ALA A 129 2.28 8.75 -3.79
N LYS A 130 2.86 8.96 -4.97
CA LYS A 130 4.03 9.83 -5.14
C LYS A 130 3.78 11.33 -4.89
N GLN A 131 2.52 11.77 -4.97
CA GLN A 131 2.12 13.16 -4.72
C GLN A 131 1.87 13.43 -3.24
N VAL A 132 1.33 12.44 -2.52
CA VAL A 132 0.94 12.61 -1.10
C VAL A 132 2.00 12.10 -0.13
N LEU A 133 2.87 11.19 -0.58
CA LEU A 133 3.94 10.60 0.23
C LEU A 133 5.30 11.18 -0.15
N THR A 134 6.27 11.05 0.76
CA THR A 134 7.68 11.39 0.49
C THR A 134 8.54 10.12 0.47
N ASN A 135 9.56 10.11 -0.38
CA ASN A 135 10.62 9.09 -0.38
C ASN A 135 11.98 9.66 0.01
N ASP A 136 11.98 10.75 0.79
CA ASP A 136 13.19 11.36 1.33
C ASP A 136 13.54 10.78 2.71
N LEU A 137 13.76 9.47 2.70
CA LEU A 137 14.20 8.68 3.84
C LEU A 137 15.66 8.28 3.67
N ILE A 138 16.34 7.95 4.76
CA ILE A 138 17.73 7.47 4.77
C ILE A 138 17.88 6.30 5.75
N LEU A 139 18.91 5.47 5.59
CA LEU A 139 19.20 4.34 6.49
C LEU A 139 19.91 4.78 7.78
N ALA A 140 19.28 4.66 8.95
CA ALA A 140 19.79 5.22 10.21
C ALA A 140 21.19 4.72 10.63
N ARG A 141 21.62 3.52 10.19
CA ARG A 141 22.90 2.90 10.58
C ARG A 141 24.05 3.12 9.60
N SER A 142 23.80 3.72 8.44
CA SER A 142 24.79 3.80 7.35
C SER A 142 25.53 5.13 7.27
N HIS A 143 25.38 5.98 8.28
CA HIS A 143 25.74 7.39 8.17
C HIS A 143 26.94 7.75 9.04
N GLY A 144 28.02 8.17 8.37
CA GLY A 144 29.10 8.93 8.99
C GLY A 144 28.64 10.34 9.44
N PRO A 145 29.53 11.13 10.04
CA PRO A 145 29.17 12.40 10.68
C PRO A 145 28.69 13.50 9.72
N ASP A 146 28.85 13.31 8.41
CA ASP A 146 28.55 14.32 7.38
C ASP A 146 27.19 14.06 6.71
N PRO A 147 26.15 14.89 6.98
CA PRO A 147 24.84 14.78 6.35
C PRO A 147 24.84 14.89 4.83
N ALA A 148 25.85 15.54 4.23
CA ALA A 148 25.95 15.70 2.78
C ALA A 148 26.19 14.36 2.05
N GLN A 149 26.70 13.35 2.75
CA GLN A 149 27.00 12.04 2.19
C GLN A 149 25.84 11.05 2.31
N TRP A 150 24.79 11.42 3.06
CA TRP A 150 23.67 10.54 3.31
C TRP A 150 22.89 10.33 2.02
N LYS A 151 22.79 9.08 1.54
CA LYS A 151 22.00 8.76 0.35
C LYS A 151 20.54 8.52 0.72
N ALA A 152 19.64 9.08 -0.09
CA ALA A 152 18.22 8.82 0.04
C ALA A 152 17.92 7.38 -0.36
N GLU A 153 17.16 6.70 0.50
CA GLU A 153 16.66 5.36 0.30
C GLU A 153 15.28 5.45 -0.38
N ARG A 154 15.33 5.46 -1.72
CA ARG A 154 14.17 5.75 -2.59
C ARG A 154 13.19 4.59 -2.72
N GLY A 155 13.49 3.42 -2.13
CA GLY A 155 12.61 2.25 -2.15
C GLY A 155 11.37 2.38 -1.26
N PHE A 156 11.35 3.35 -0.34
CA PHE A 156 10.31 3.51 0.68
C PHE A 156 9.62 4.86 0.55
N TRP A 157 8.32 4.86 0.81
CA TRP A 157 7.49 6.04 0.82
C TRP A 157 6.80 6.15 2.17
N ALA A 158 6.94 7.30 2.83
CA ALA A 158 6.33 7.57 4.12
C ALA A 158 5.26 8.66 4.02
N GLY A 159 4.22 8.52 4.84
CA GLY A 159 3.19 9.53 4.98
C GLY A 159 3.65 10.72 5.81
N PRO A 160 3.01 11.90 5.65
CA PRO A 160 3.39 13.11 6.37
C PRO A 160 3.38 12.95 7.90
N GLU A 161 2.40 12.23 8.47
CA GLU A 161 2.34 12.02 9.92
C GLU A 161 3.46 11.10 10.38
N ALA A 162 3.70 9.97 9.70
CA ALA A 162 4.81 9.06 10.01
C ALA A 162 6.15 9.81 10.02
N VAL A 163 6.39 10.68 9.03
CA VAL A 163 7.59 11.52 8.95
C VAL A 163 7.68 12.50 10.11
N SER A 164 6.59 13.19 10.42
CA SER A 164 6.54 14.16 11.53
C SER A 164 6.86 13.49 12.87
N LEU A 165 6.23 12.36 13.16
CA LEU A 165 6.45 11.59 14.39
C LEU A 165 7.87 11.04 14.46
N ALA A 166 8.43 10.58 13.33
CA ALA A 166 9.80 10.08 13.29
C ALA A 166 10.84 11.18 13.52
N ARG A 167 10.66 12.38 12.95
CA ARG A 167 11.51 13.55 13.22
C ARG A 167 11.47 13.97 14.69
N ALA A 168 10.30 13.83 15.32
CA ALA A 168 10.12 14.11 16.74
C ALA A 168 10.66 13.00 17.67
N GLY A 169 11.24 11.91 17.13
CA GLY A 169 11.69 10.75 17.91
C GLY A 169 10.57 9.94 18.55
N LYS A 170 9.31 10.14 18.12
CA LYS A 170 8.12 9.46 18.66
C LYS A 170 7.77 8.17 17.93
N LEU A 171 8.34 7.96 16.74
CA LEU A 171 8.06 6.81 15.90
C LEU A 171 9.34 6.33 15.22
N THR A 172 9.61 5.04 15.32
CA THR A 172 10.69 4.40 14.58
C THR A 172 10.17 3.91 13.24
N LEU A 173 10.78 4.28 12.11
CA LEU A 173 10.44 3.73 10.80
C LEU A 173 11.35 2.56 10.46
N ARG A 174 10.81 1.43 9.98
CA ARG A 174 11.63 0.26 9.65
C ARG A 174 11.05 -0.63 8.55
N SER A 175 11.90 -1.52 8.04
CA SER A 175 11.54 -2.60 7.13
C SER A 175 12.38 -3.82 7.43
N GLY A 176 11.84 -4.74 8.24
CA GLY A 176 12.63 -5.85 8.78
C GLY A 176 13.76 -5.33 9.66
N MET A 177 15.01 -5.64 9.31
CA MET A 177 16.19 -5.16 10.05
C MET A 177 16.64 -3.75 9.67
N LEU A 178 16.07 -3.17 8.60
CA LEU A 178 16.43 -1.83 8.14
C LEU A 178 15.73 -0.78 8.98
N MET A 179 16.51 0.16 9.51
CA MET A 179 16.00 1.32 10.24
C MET A 179 16.07 2.53 9.34
N LEU A 180 14.95 3.23 9.20
CA LEU A 180 14.79 4.38 8.33
C LEU A 180 14.56 5.62 9.18
N MET A 181 15.04 6.75 8.70
CA MET A 181 14.74 8.05 9.29
C MET A 181 14.46 9.07 8.20
N PRO A 182 13.61 10.08 8.43
CA PRO A 182 13.47 11.19 7.51
C PRO A 182 14.79 11.94 7.36
N ARG A 183 15.10 12.39 6.15
CA ARG A 183 16.23 13.29 5.96
C ARG A 183 15.97 14.61 6.72
N PRO A 184 16.97 15.15 7.44
CA PRO A 184 16.85 16.41 8.17
C PRO A 184 16.55 17.60 7.25
#